data_AF-A0AAJ0LIU2-F1
#
_entry.id   AF-A0AAJ0LIU2-F1
#
_cell.length_a   1.000
_cell.length_b   1.000
_cell.length_c   1.000
_cell.angle_alpha   90.00
_cell.angle_beta   90.00
_cell.angle_gamma   90.00
#
_symmetry.space_group_name_H-M   'P 1'
#
loop_
_entity.id
_entity.type
_entity.pdbx_description
1 polymer ?
#
loop_
_entity_poly.entity_id
_entity_poly.type
_entity_poly.pdbx_seq_one_letter_code
_entity_poly.pdbx_strand_id
1 'polypeptide(L)'
;MRAIFSTTSFKLITCAAIGLALISCSSSRPAPKSSSGASVVRSQPGLDINRAHKDGAPWWDVDVNKIPDATPTLHTGNYKANPYTVLGKTYYPMQDARNYRAEGTASWYGTKFHGQNTANGELYDLYGMSAAHKTLPLPAYVKVTNLANGRSVILRVNDRGPFYSDRIIDLSYAAAKKLGYAEIGTAHVRVEGIDPQQWWAQRGQTPPMVLKEPQVAQTQAIPASSGRVEQWTPPPQQHAAPVVPVQVGGNNVPAGTGGSFLQVGAFANPDAAELLRAKLSSMVSAPVFISSVVRNQQTLHRVRLGPINSQGEVQQAQNSIRLANLGQAKLVTAD
;
A
#
# COMPACT_ATOMS: atom_id res chain seq x y z
N MET A 1 57.08 -4.93 -68.00
CA MET A 1 55.71 -5.05 -68.58
C MET A 1 55.42 -6.53 -68.77
N ARG A 2 54.21 -7.02 -68.39
CA ARG A 2 53.58 -8.30 -68.85
C ARG A 2 54.40 -9.58 -68.53
N ALA A 3 53.90 -10.83 -68.52
CA ALA A 3 52.57 -11.47 -68.58
C ALA A 3 52.60 -12.64 -67.56
N ILE A 4 51.55 -13.10 -66.88
CA ILE A 4 50.21 -13.58 -67.29
C ILE A 4 50.20 -15.02 -67.90
N PHE A 5 49.90 -15.99 -67.01
CA PHE A 5 49.00 -17.17 -67.14
C PHE A 5 49.31 -18.43 -67.99
N SER A 6 48.65 -19.51 -67.54
CA SER A 6 48.38 -20.83 -68.18
C SER A 6 49.51 -21.88 -68.06
N THR A 7 49.26 -23.19 -67.88
CA THR A 7 48.09 -24.05 -68.20
C THR A 7 47.71 -25.00 -67.02
N THR A 8 46.79 -26.00 -67.03
CA THR A 8 45.84 -26.60 -68.00
C THR A 8 44.65 -27.33 -67.29
N SER A 9 43.51 -27.49 -67.99
CA SER A 9 42.59 -28.66 -68.17
C SER A 9 42.76 -29.98 -67.38
N PHE A 10 41.75 -30.88 -67.16
CA PHE A 10 40.33 -31.06 -67.60
C PHE A 10 39.63 -32.05 -66.59
N LYS A 11 38.33 -31.93 -66.21
CA LYS A 11 37.14 -32.72 -66.68
C LYS A 11 37.27 -34.28 -66.63
N LEU A 12 36.31 -35.13 -66.21
CA LEU A 12 34.92 -35.05 -65.65
C LEU A 12 34.41 -36.51 -65.35
N ILE A 13 33.29 -36.71 -64.62
CA ILE A 13 32.31 -37.86 -64.68
C ILE A 13 32.32 -39.01 -63.61
N THR A 14 31.09 -39.32 -63.11
CA THR A 14 30.50 -40.56 -62.50
C THR A 14 30.83 -41.10 -61.08
N CYS A 15 29.81 -40.97 -60.21
CA CYS A 15 28.99 -42.04 -59.58
C CYS A 15 29.40 -42.85 -58.33
N ALA A 16 28.31 -43.18 -57.61
CA ALA A 16 28.09 -44.31 -56.70
C ALA A 16 28.64 -44.26 -55.26
N ALA A 17 27.70 -43.92 -54.35
CA ALA A 17 27.46 -44.50 -53.03
C ALA A 17 28.50 -45.43 -52.37
N ILE A 18 28.79 -45.16 -51.09
CA ILE A 18 28.46 -46.01 -49.93
C ILE A 18 28.64 -45.15 -48.67
N GLY A 19 27.67 -45.19 -47.75
CA GLY A 19 27.71 -44.37 -46.53
C GLY A 19 28.48 -45.06 -45.40
N LEU A 20 29.07 -44.27 -44.48
CA LEU A 20 29.51 -44.77 -43.18
C LEU A 20 29.22 -43.74 -42.07
N ALA A 21 28.37 -44.16 -41.13
CA ALA A 21 28.07 -43.62 -39.79
C ALA A 21 28.66 -42.25 -39.36
N LEU A 22 27.80 -41.23 -39.31
CA LEU A 22 27.95 -40.17 -38.30
C LEU A 22 27.26 -40.64 -37.00
N ILE A 23 28.05 -41.08 -36.02
CA ILE A 23 27.57 -41.45 -34.69
C ILE A 23 27.15 -40.17 -33.96
N SER A 24 25.84 -39.98 -33.79
CA SER A 24 25.28 -38.89 -33.00
C SER A 24 25.46 -39.20 -31.50
N CYS A 25 26.50 -38.64 -30.89
CA CYS A 25 26.73 -38.71 -29.45
C CYS A 25 25.73 -37.83 -28.67
N SER A 26 24.47 -38.26 -28.60
CA SER A 26 23.42 -37.60 -27.83
C SER A 26 23.67 -37.74 -26.33
N SER A 27 24.46 -36.80 -25.78
CA SER A 27 24.84 -36.76 -24.37
C SER A 27 23.83 -35.96 -23.56
N SER A 28 22.77 -36.64 -23.10
CA SER A 28 21.76 -36.07 -22.21
C SER A 28 22.36 -35.74 -20.83
N ARG A 29 22.77 -34.49 -20.63
CA ARG A 29 23.14 -34.00 -19.28
C ARG A 29 21.92 -34.06 -18.36
N PRO A 30 22.02 -34.69 -17.17
CA PRO A 30 20.97 -34.60 -16.16
C PRO A 30 20.77 -33.14 -15.75
N ALA A 31 19.52 -32.70 -15.66
CA ALA A 31 19.20 -31.38 -15.13
C ALA A 31 19.70 -31.27 -13.67
N PRO A 32 20.35 -30.16 -13.27
CA PRO A 32 20.70 -29.95 -11.88
C PRO A 32 19.42 -29.93 -11.04
N LYS A 33 19.36 -30.79 -10.02
CA LYS A 33 18.21 -30.87 -9.11
C LYS A 33 18.01 -29.50 -8.47
N SER A 34 16.80 -28.95 -8.64
CA SER A 34 16.38 -27.71 -8.00
C SER A 34 16.52 -27.86 -6.48
N SER A 35 17.55 -27.23 -5.91
CA SER A 35 17.63 -27.01 -4.46
C SER A 35 16.51 -26.05 -4.09
N SER A 36 15.59 -26.53 -3.24
CA SER A 36 14.41 -25.83 -2.72
C SER A 36 14.63 -24.32 -2.51
N GLY A 37 14.22 -23.52 -3.50
CA GLY A 37 14.25 -22.07 -3.40
C GLY A 37 13.19 -21.59 -2.41
N ALA A 38 13.52 -20.59 -1.60
CA ALA A 38 12.61 -20.02 -0.63
C ALA A 38 11.28 -19.59 -1.29
N SER A 39 10.16 -20.01 -0.70
CA SER A 39 8.82 -19.69 -1.18
C SER A 39 8.58 -18.18 -1.11
N VAL A 40 8.76 -17.48 -2.22
CA VAL A 40 8.38 -16.08 -2.37
C VAL A 40 6.85 -16.02 -2.32
N VAL A 41 6.30 -15.56 -1.19
CA VAL A 41 4.87 -15.31 -1.04
C VAL A 41 4.49 -14.19 -2.01
N ARG A 42 3.66 -14.51 -3.00
CA ARG A 42 3.06 -13.55 -3.93
C ARG A 42 1.55 -13.71 -3.94
N SER A 43 0.85 -12.60 -4.04
CA SER A 43 -0.59 -12.53 -4.29
C SER A 43 -0.93 -13.22 -5.62
N GLN A 44 -1.76 -14.28 -5.59
CA GLN A 44 -2.22 -14.93 -6.82
C GLN A 44 -3.30 -14.06 -7.51
N PRO A 45 -3.30 -13.91 -8.85
CA PRO A 45 -4.38 -13.25 -9.57
C PRO A 45 -5.65 -14.11 -9.48
N GLY A 46 -6.68 -13.63 -8.79
CA GLY A 46 -7.92 -14.39 -8.56
C GLY A 46 -8.69 -14.02 -7.30
N LEU A 47 -8.13 -13.19 -6.41
CA LEU A 47 -8.85 -12.65 -5.25
C LEU A 47 -9.87 -11.60 -5.69
N ASP A 48 -11.16 -11.85 -5.50
CA ASP A 48 -12.23 -10.85 -5.66
C ASP A 48 -12.18 -9.83 -4.50
N ILE A 49 -11.31 -8.84 -4.67
CA ILE A 49 -11.13 -7.72 -3.73
C ILE A 49 -12.19 -6.62 -3.91
N ASN A 50 -13.05 -6.69 -4.94
CA ASN A 50 -14.03 -5.64 -5.25
C ASN A 50 -15.15 -5.51 -4.21
N ARG A 51 -15.26 -6.46 -3.28
CA ARG A 51 -16.16 -6.38 -2.13
C ARG A 51 -15.75 -5.29 -1.11
N ALA A 52 -14.49 -4.85 -1.11
CA ALA A 52 -13.98 -3.83 -0.19
C ALA A 52 -14.36 -2.39 -0.62
N HIS A 53 -15.61 -2.00 -0.40
CA HIS A 53 -16.08 -0.61 -0.64
C HIS A 53 -15.46 0.44 0.32
N LYS A 54 -14.68 0.01 1.32
CA LYS A 54 -13.93 0.85 2.26
C LYS A 54 -12.49 0.34 2.33
N ASP A 55 -11.54 1.26 2.46
CA ASP A 55 -10.14 0.87 2.61
C ASP A 55 -9.85 0.30 4.02
N GLY A 56 -8.87 -0.59 4.12
CA GLY A 56 -8.56 -1.28 5.36
C GLY A 56 -7.74 -2.55 5.17
N ALA A 57 -7.48 -3.24 6.29
CA ALA A 57 -6.60 -4.40 6.36
C ALA A 57 -7.18 -5.60 5.59
N PRO A 58 -6.33 -6.50 5.06
CA PRO A 58 -6.80 -7.79 4.56
C PRO A 58 -7.47 -8.59 5.68
N TRP A 59 -8.50 -9.35 5.32
CA TRP A 59 -9.33 -10.17 6.21
C TRP A 59 -8.68 -11.52 6.59
N TRP A 60 -7.45 -11.76 6.12
CA TRP A 60 -6.64 -12.95 6.37
C TRP A 60 -5.21 -12.50 6.70
N ASP A 61 -4.53 -13.24 7.58
CA ASP A 61 -3.21 -12.82 8.06
C ASP A 61 -2.05 -13.46 7.31
N VAL A 62 -1.01 -12.65 7.06
CA VAL A 62 0.24 -13.09 6.42
C VAL A 62 1.41 -12.84 7.35
N ASP A 63 2.32 -13.82 7.42
CA ASP A 63 3.61 -13.70 8.10
C ASP A 63 4.56 -12.79 7.30
N VAL A 64 4.44 -11.49 7.55
CA VAL A 64 5.23 -10.44 6.89
C VAL A 64 6.73 -10.51 7.19
N ASN A 65 7.18 -11.30 8.17
CA ASN A 65 8.60 -11.50 8.43
C ASN A 65 9.30 -12.26 7.30
N LYS A 66 8.55 -13.05 6.53
CA LYS A 66 9.03 -13.76 5.32
C LYS A 66 9.12 -12.87 4.09
N ILE A 67 8.55 -11.66 4.13
CA ILE A 67 8.61 -10.72 3.01
C ILE A 67 9.93 -9.94 3.13
N PRO A 68 10.86 -10.07 2.16
CA PRO A 68 12.10 -9.30 2.18
C PRO A 68 11.82 -7.81 1.97
N ASP A 69 12.67 -6.96 2.54
CA ASP A 69 12.65 -5.51 2.28
C ASP A 69 12.92 -5.19 0.80
N ALA A 70 12.57 -3.98 0.36
CA ALA A 70 12.86 -3.55 -1.00
C ALA A 70 14.38 -3.43 -1.23
N THR A 71 14.89 -4.14 -2.24
CA THR A 71 16.30 -4.02 -2.65
C THR A 71 16.49 -2.74 -3.48
N PRO A 72 17.37 -1.79 -3.06
CA PRO A 72 17.68 -0.62 -3.86
C PRO A 72 18.27 -0.99 -5.22
N THR A 73 17.89 -0.27 -6.27
CA THR A 73 18.43 -0.44 -7.62
C THR A 73 18.69 0.93 -8.23
N LEU A 74 19.63 1.01 -9.16
CA LEU A 74 19.75 2.24 -9.96
C LEU A 74 18.53 2.37 -10.88
N HIS A 75 18.13 3.61 -11.14
CA HIS A 75 17.12 3.95 -12.13
C HIS A 75 17.82 4.66 -13.29
N THR A 76 17.68 4.11 -14.49
CA THR A 76 18.34 4.59 -15.71
C THR A 76 17.42 5.44 -16.60
N GLY A 77 16.13 5.52 -16.26
CA GLY A 77 15.15 6.34 -16.97
C GLY A 77 14.93 7.71 -16.34
N ASN A 78 14.01 8.48 -16.91
CA ASN A 78 13.55 9.74 -16.32
C ASN A 78 12.83 9.47 -14.98
N TYR A 79 13.11 10.29 -13.97
CA TYR A 79 12.33 10.32 -12.73
C TYR A 79 11.04 11.10 -12.96
N LYS A 80 9.89 10.65 -12.42
CA LYS A 80 8.64 11.43 -12.47
C LYS A 80 8.66 12.58 -11.44
N ALA A 81 9.39 13.65 -11.78
CA ALA A 81 9.62 14.80 -10.91
C ALA A 81 8.81 16.06 -11.28
N ASN A 82 7.89 15.97 -12.25
CA ASN A 82 7.08 17.13 -12.67
C ASN A 82 6.17 17.63 -11.53
N PRO A 83 6.02 18.97 -11.35
CA PRO A 83 5.04 19.53 -10.43
C PRO A 83 3.61 19.07 -10.76
N TYR A 84 2.78 18.91 -9.73
CA TYR A 84 1.43 18.38 -9.88
C TYR A 84 0.50 18.96 -8.81
N THR A 85 -0.80 19.03 -9.09
CA THR A 85 -1.81 19.63 -8.18
C THR A 85 -2.84 18.59 -7.75
N VAL A 86 -3.08 18.48 -6.45
CA VAL A 86 -4.09 17.60 -5.85
C VAL A 86 -4.81 18.36 -4.74
N LEU A 87 -6.16 18.31 -4.73
CA LEU A 87 -7.02 19.01 -3.77
C LEU A 87 -6.68 20.52 -3.65
N GLY A 88 -6.42 21.18 -4.78
CA GLY A 88 -6.06 22.61 -4.84
C GLY A 88 -4.65 22.95 -4.33
N LYS A 89 -3.85 21.97 -3.90
CA LYS A 89 -2.47 22.16 -3.46
C LYS A 89 -1.50 21.67 -4.53
N THR A 90 -0.57 22.53 -4.94
CA THR A 90 0.52 22.18 -5.86
C THR A 90 1.73 21.66 -5.08
N TYR A 91 2.26 20.54 -5.54
CA TYR A 91 3.45 19.88 -5.00
C TYR A 91 4.58 19.93 -6.03
N TYR A 92 5.79 20.12 -5.53
CA TYR A 92 7.02 20.19 -6.33
C TYR A 92 7.92 19.03 -5.93
N PRO A 93 7.97 17.93 -6.71
CA PRO A 93 8.88 16.83 -6.43
C PRO A 93 10.34 17.26 -6.52
N MET A 94 11.14 16.70 -5.61
CA MET A 94 12.59 16.75 -5.60
C MET A 94 13.14 15.90 -6.74
N GLN A 95 14.28 16.32 -7.29
CA GLN A 95 14.99 15.57 -8.33
C GLN A 95 15.86 14.44 -7.75
N ASP A 96 16.20 14.52 -6.46
CA ASP A 96 17.06 13.55 -5.77
C ASP A 96 16.49 13.18 -4.39
N ALA A 97 16.67 11.92 -4.01
CA ALA A 97 16.29 11.35 -2.72
C ALA A 97 17.48 11.19 -1.75
N ARG A 98 18.73 11.20 -2.25
CA ARG A 98 19.91 10.70 -1.52
C ARG A 98 20.17 11.37 -0.17
N ASN A 99 19.88 12.67 -0.07
CA ASN A 99 20.04 13.46 1.16
C ASN A 99 18.71 13.72 1.89
N TYR A 100 17.62 13.06 1.49
CA TYR A 100 16.32 13.26 2.12
C TYR A 100 16.29 12.72 3.54
N ARG A 101 15.87 13.54 4.50
CA ARG A 101 15.65 13.13 5.88
C ARG A 101 14.51 13.93 6.50
N ALA A 102 13.49 13.24 6.98
CA ALA A 102 12.35 13.85 7.67
C ALA A 102 11.85 12.96 8.82
N GLU A 103 11.21 13.58 9.80
CA GLU A 103 10.45 12.89 10.85
C GLU A 103 9.01 13.40 10.82
N GLY A 104 8.04 12.53 11.10
CA GLY A 104 6.62 12.89 11.04
C GLY A 104 5.69 11.68 11.10
N THR A 105 4.40 11.94 10.87
CA THR A 105 3.35 10.91 10.94
C THR A 105 3.33 10.07 9.65
N ALA A 106 3.42 8.75 9.78
CA ALA A 106 3.12 7.78 8.74
C ALA A 106 1.72 7.19 8.89
N SER A 107 1.11 6.77 7.79
CA SER A 107 0.01 5.79 7.80
C SER A 107 0.26 4.68 6.78
N TRP A 108 -0.77 3.91 6.43
CA TRP A 108 -0.71 2.90 5.38
C TRP A 108 -2.02 2.85 4.59
N TYR A 109 -1.93 2.32 3.37
CA TYR A 109 -3.05 2.21 2.43
C TYR A 109 -3.38 0.73 2.17
N GLY A 110 -4.66 0.39 2.16
CA GLY A 110 -5.12 -0.99 2.32
C GLY A 110 -5.63 -1.65 1.05
N THR A 111 -6.58 -2.57 1.26
CA THR A 111 -7.18 -3.42 0.22
C THR A 111 -7.83 -2.66 -0.93
N LYS A 112 -8.33 -1.44 -0.73
CA LYS A 112 -9.02 -0.65 -1.77
C LYS A 112 -8.11 -0.34 -2.97
N PHE A 113 -6.83 -0.14 -2.71
CA PHE A 113 -5.86 0.26 -3.74
C PHE A 113 -5.18 -0.95 -4.41
N HIS A 114 -5.36 -2.16 -3.88
CA HIS A 114 -4.61 -3.33 -4.35
C HIS A 114 -4.92 -3.63 -5.83
N GLY A 115 -3.88 -3.86 -6.62
CA GLY A 115 -3.99 -4.06 -8.07
C GLY A 115 -4.28 -2.79 -8.87
N GLN A 116 -4.32 -1.60 -8.25
CA GLN A 116 -4.42 -0.33 -8.97
C GLN A 116 -3.04 0.20 -9.37
N ASN A 117 -3.00 1.03 -10.42
CA ASN A 117 -1.77 1.70 -10.84
C ASN A 117 -1.36 2.80 -9.86
N THR A 118 -0.12 2.74 -9.38
CA THR A 118 0.56 3.84 -8.67
C THR A 118 0.96 4.96 -9.62
N ALA A 119 1.33 6.13 -9.08
CA ALA A 119 1.76 7.28 -9.86
C ALA A 119 2.95 7.02 -10.80
N ASN A 120 3.85 6.08 -10.49
CA ASN A 120 4.92 5.71 -11.42
C ASN A 120 4.48 4.73 -12.53
N GLY A 121 3.37 4.00 -12.32
CA GLY A 121 2.79 3.03 -13.25
C GLY A 121 2.93 1.57 -12.79
N GLU A 122 3.61 1.30 -11.68
CA GLU A 122 3.63 -0.02 -11.04
C GLU A 122 2.26 -0.35 -10.42
N LEU A 123 1.84 -1.61 -10.43
CA LEU A 123 0.68 -2.06 -9.68
C LEU A 123 0.96 -2.05 -8.17
N TYR A 124 0.02 -1.55 -7.37
CA TYR A 124 0.14 -1.61 -5.91
C TYR A 124 -0.13 -3.02 -5.36
N ASP A 125 0.87 -3.62 -4.73
CA ASP A 125 0.74 -4.82 -3.91
C ASP A 125 0.73 -4.45 -2.42
N LEU A 126 -0.32 -4.83 -1.69
CA LEU A 126 -0.43 -4.57 -0.25
C LEU A 126 0.61 -5.37 0.56
N TYR A 127 1.15 -6.44 -0.03
CA TYR A 127 2.28 -7.20 0.50
C TYR A 127 3.64 -6.79 -0.12
N GLY A 128 3.64 -5.87 -1.09
CA GLY A 128 4.86 -5.29 -1.65
C GLY A 128 5.52 -4.32 -0.66
N MET A 129 6.85 -4.21 -0.68
CA MET A 129 7.59 -3.27 0.18
C MET A 129 7.68 -1.88 -0.46
N SER A 130 6.53 -1.22 -0.61
CA SER A 130 6.39 0.08 -1.27
C SER A 130 5.82 1.18 -0.36
N ALA A 131 5.90 2.43 -0.83
CA ALA A 131 5.32 3.60 -0.17
C ALA A 131 4.92 4.71 -1.16
N ALA A 132 3.99 5.56 -0.73
CA ALA A 132 3.61 6.81 -1.37
C ALA A 132 4.30 8.00 -0.69
N HIS A 133 4.86 8.93 -1.47
CA HIS A 133 5.45 10.18 -0.96
C HIS A 133 5.11 11.40 -1.83
N LYS A 134 4.85 12.54 -1.18
CA LYS A 134 4.46 13.81 -1.81
C LYS A 134 5.52 14.31 -2.79
N THR A 135 6.78 14.33 -2.36
CA THR A 135 7.85 15.07 -3.05
C THR A 135 9.11 14.27 -3.37
N LEU A 136 9.19 12.97 -3.10
CA LEU A 136 10.39 12.21 -3.49
C LEU A 136 10.36 11.92 -5.00
N PRO A 137 11.51 11.86 -5.70
CA PRO A 137 11.52 11.40 -7.08
C PRO A 137 10.94 9.99 -7.17
N LEU A 138 10.32 9.63 -8.31
CA LEU A 138 9.80 8.29 -8.53
C LEU A 138 10.57 7.62 -9.69
N PRO A 139 11.10 6.41 -9.50
CA PRO A 139 11.19 5.68 -8.22
C PRO A 139 12.24 6.30 -7.27
N ALA A 140 12.11 6.05 -5.97
CA ALA A 140 13.17 6.28 -4.98
C ALA A 140 13.21 5.11 -3.98
N TYR A 141 14.25 5.07 -3.14
CA TYR A 141 14.34 4.14 -2.02
C TYR A 141 14.50 4.91 -0.71
N VAL A 142 13.82 4.44 0.33
CA VAL A 142 13.86 5.02 1.67
C VAL A 142 14.00 3.93 2.73
N LYS A 143 14.74 4.23 3.79
CA LYS A 143 14.67 3.51 5.07
C LYS A 143 13.66 4.23 5.94
N VAL A 144 12.62 3.53 6.39
CA VAL A 144 11.64 4.06 7.35
C VAL A 144 11.87 3.40 8.69
N THR A 145 12.03 4.19 9.75
CA THR A 145 12.21 3.72 11.13
C THR A 145 11.04 4.19 11.98
N ASN A 146 10.34 3.25 12.65
CA ASN A 146 9.33 3.60 13.65
C ASN A 146 10.02 4.05 14.94
N LEU A 147 9.79 5.31 15.34
CA LEU A 147 10.48 5.92 16.46
C LEU A 147 10.03 5.37 17.83
N ALA A 148 8.85 4.76 17.91
CA ALA A 148 8.32 4.20 19.15
C ALA A 148 8.95 2.84 19.54
N ASN A 149 9.52 2.09 18.58
CA ASN A 149 10.05 0.74 18.82
C ASN A 149 11.41 0.47 18.15
N GLY A 150 11.99 1.44 17.44
CA GLY A 150 13.30 1.34 16.78
C GLY A 150 13.35 0.43 15.55
N ARG A 151 12.25 -0.24 15.17
CA ARG A 151 12.21 -1.11 13.99
C ARG A 151 12.34 -0.28 12.71
N SER A 152 13.02 -0.83 11.72
CA SER A 152 13.18 -0.20 10.41
C SER A 152 12.95 -1.16 9.25
N VAL A 153 12.47 -0.63 8.13
CA VAL A 153 12.36 -1.34 6.84
C VAL A 153 12.85 -0.48 5.68
N ILE A 154 13.33 -1.10 4.61
CA ILE A 154 13.62 -0.44 3.33
C ILE A 154 12.44 -0.62 2.36
N LEU A 155 12.03 0.49 1.74
CA LEU A 155 10.88 0.58 0.84
C LEU A 155 11.23 1.26 -0.47
N ARG A 156 10.53 0.85 -1.54
CA ARG A 156 10.50 1.55 -2.83
C ARG A 156 9.39 2.59 -2.81
N VAL A 157 9.72 3.86 -3.00
CA VAL A 157 8.72 4.91 -3.24
C VAL A 157 8.34 4.85 -4.71
N ASN A 158 7.11 4.43 -4.99
CA ASN A 158 6.55 4.31 -6.35
C ASN A 158 5.27 5.14 -6.56
N ASP A 159 4.70 5.71 -5.50
CA ASP A 159 3.41 6.42 -5.56
C ASP A 159 3.44 7.84 -4.96
N ARG A 160 2.35 8.59 -5.15
CA ARG A 160 2.14 9.98 -4.72
C ARG A 160 1.09 10.08 -3.62
N GLY A 161 1.38 10.87 -2.59
CA GLY A 161 0.56 11.03 -1.39
C GLY A 161 1.42 10.95 -0.13
N PRO A 162 0.85 10.88 1.09
CA PRO A 162 -0.53 11.19 1.47
C PRO A 162 -1.01 12.56 0.96
N PHE A 163 -2.32 12.73 0.83
CA PHE A 163 -2.95 14.03 0.55
C PHE A 163 -3.84 14.55 1.68
N TYR A 164 -4.01 13.75 2.74
CA TYR A 164 -4.77 14.08 3.93
C TYR A 164 -3.85 14.24 5.14
N SER A 165 -4.14 15.22 5.98
CA SER A 165 -3.36 15.60 7.16
C SER A 165 -1.91 16.06 6.88
N ASP A 166 -1.20 16.30 7.96
CA ASP A 166 0.24 16.52 8.13
C ASP A 166 1.13 15.32 7.77
N ARG A 167 0.56 14.13 7.51
CA ARG A 167 1.32 12.90 7.24
C ARG A 167 2.39 13.09 6.18
N ILE A 168 3.55 12.46 6.37
CA ILE A 168 4.70 12.59 5.47
C ILE A 168 4.81 11.43 4.48
N ILE A 169 4.35 10.24 4.85
CA ILE A 169 4.48 9.02 4.04
C ILE A 169 3.32 8.06 4.33
N ASP A 170 2.81 7.38 3.31
CA ASP A 170 1.86 6.28 3.47
C ASP A 170 2.55 4.99 2.97
N LEU A 171 2.54 3.92 3.78
CA LEU A 171 3.25 2.66 3.53
C LEU A 171 2.30 1.56 3.04
N SER A 172 2.85 0.49 2.47
CA SER A 172 2.07 -0.74 2.29
C SER A 172 1.67 -1.37 3.62
N TYR A 173 0.61 -2.19 3.60
CA TYR A 173 0.16 -2.94 4.78
C TYR A 173 1.27 -3.84 5.36
N ALA A 174 2.01 -4.58 4.51
CA ALA A 174 3.12 -5.40 4.97
C ALA A 174 4.22 -4.57 5.68
N ALA A 175 4.58 -3.42 5.12
CA ALA A 175 5.60 -2.55 5.72
C ALA A 175 5.14 -1.98 7.08
N ALA A 176 3.88 -1.53 7.19
CA ALA A 176 3.31 -1.05 8.44
C ALA A 176 3.20 -2.16 9.50
N LYS A 177 2.92 -3.40 9.09
CA LYS A 177 2.89 -4.56 10.00
C LYS A 177 4.29 -4.94 10.48
N LYS A 178 5.32 -4.94 9.62
CA LYS A 178 6.73 -5.16 10.03
C LYS A 178 7.20 -4.10 11.02
N LEU A 179 6.85 -2.83 10.78
CA LEU A 179 7.12 -1.72 11.69
C LEU A 179 6.25 -1.71 12.95
N GLY A 180 5.27 -2.62 13.07
CA GLY A 180 4.47 -2.83 14.28
C GLY A 180 3.42 -1.75 14.56
N TYR A 181 2.85 -1.12 13.53
CA TYR A 181 1.81 -0.10 13.70
C TYR A 181 0.55 -0.30 12.83
N ALA A 182 0.46 -1.37 12.03
CA ALA A 182 -0.71 -1.64 11.19
C ALA A 182 -2.04 -1.54 11.96
N GLU A 183 -2.15 -2.23 13.11
CA GLU A 183 -3.34 -2.22 13.99
C GLU A 183 -3.66 -0.84 14.61
N ILE A 184 -2.65 0.03 14.74
CA ILE A 184 -2.78 1.40 15.28
C ILE A 184 -3.19 2.39 14.17
N GLY A 185 -2.95 2.02 12.91
CA GLY A 185 -3.20 2.84 11.71
C GLY A 185 -2.08 3.85 11.40
N THR A 186 -1.44 4.41 12.42
CA THR A 186 -0.40 5.44 12.27
C THR A 186 0.78 5.25 13.23
N ALA A 187 1.93 5.85 12.90
CA ALA A 187 3.11 5.93 13.76
C ALA A 187 3.92 7.19 13.48
N HIS A 188 4.68 7.66 14.47
CA HIS A 188 5.78 8.60 14.21
C HIS A 188 6.99 7.84 13.68
N VAL A 189 7.46 8.25 12.51
CA VAL A 189 8.58 7.62 11.82
C VAL A 189 9.65 8.64 11.45
N ARG A 190 10.87 8.13 11.26
CA ARG A 190 11.93 8.80 10.50
C ARG A 190 12.00 8.17 9.12
N VAL A 191 12.02 9.01 8.09
CA VAL A 191 12.20 8.61 6.68
C VAL A 191 13.55 9.13 6.23
N GLU A 192 14.45 8.24 5.81
CA GLU A 192 15.79 8.56 5.33
C GLU A 192 15.96 8.01 3.91
N GLY A 193 16.35 8.86 2.97
CA GLY A 193 16.62 8.45 1.59
C GLY A 193 17.82 7.52 1.48
N ILE A 194 17.82 6.66 0.47
CA ILE A 194 18.90 5.71 0.19
C ILE A 194 19.50 6.02 -1.17
N ASP A 195 20.82 6.26 -1.21
CA ASP A 195 21.62 6.16 -2.42
C ASP A 195 21.85 4.68 -2.76
N PRO A 196 21.31 4.14 -3.87
CA PRO A 196 21.56 2.76 -4.25
C PRO A 196 23.05 2.47 -4.45
N GLN A 197 23.81 3.39 -5.04
CA GLN A 197 25.23 3.16 -5.32
C GLN A 197 26.04 3.00 -4.03
N GLN A 198 25.80 3.85 -3.03
CA GLN A 198 26.44 3.72 -1.72
C GLN A 198 25.95 2.48 -0.97
N TRP A 199 24.66 2.17 -1.03
CA TRP A 199 24.07 1.00 -0.37
C TRP A 199 24.68 -0.32 -0.84
N TRP A 200 24.96 -0.46 -2.14
CA TRP A 200 25.64 -1.63 -2.70
C TRP A 200 27.15 -1.61 -2.44
N ALA A 201 27.81 -0.45 -2.54
CA ALA A 201 29.24 -0.30 -2.24
C ALA A 201 29.58 -0.71 -0.79
N GLN A 202 28.73 -0.34 0.18
CA GLN A 202 28.85 -0.77 1.60
C GLN A 202 28.75 -2.29 1.79
N ARG A 203 28.26 -3.04 0.79
CA ARG A 203 28.13 -4.51 0.78
C ARG A 203 29.19 -5.20 -0.07
N GLY A 204 30.16 -4.47 -0.61
CA GLY A 204 31.17 -5.01 -1.52
C GLY A 204 30.60 -5.52 -2.85
N GLN A 205 29.47 -4.96 -3.28
CA GLN A 205 28.70 -5.42 -4.43
C GLN A 205 28.37 -4.25 -5.36
N THR A 206 28.08 -4.54 -6.63
CA THR A 206 27.66 -3.53 -7.61
C THR A 206 26.14 -3.41 -7.67
N PRO A 207 25.58 -2.19 -7.78
CA PRO A 207 24.14 -2.03 -7.96
C PRO A 207 23.68 -2.63 -9.30
N PRO A 208 22.61 -3.43 -9.34
CA PRO A 208 22.01 -3.84 -10.59
C PRO A 208 21.38 -2.62 -11.28
N MET A 209 21.68 -2.44 -12.57
CA MET A 209 21.20 -1.30 -13.38
C MET A 209 19.71 -1.39 -13.73
N VAL A 210 19.10 -2.55 -13.51
CA VAL A 210 17.67 -2.78 -13.67
C VAL A 210 17.22 -3.49 -12.41
N LEU A 211 16.05 -3.13 -11.89
CA LEU A 211 15.30 -4.05 -11.06
C LEU A 211 15.07 -5.29 -11.93
N LYS A 212 15.81 -6.39 -11.68
CA LYS A 212 15.42 -7.71 -12.16
C LYS A 212 13.96 -7.83 -11.78
N GLU A 213 13.08 -7.78 -12.79
CA GLU A 213 11.72 -7.27 -12.59
C GLU A 213 11.09 -7.97 -11.38
N PRO A 214 10.22 -7.29 -10.61
CA PRO A 214 9.24 -8.09 -9.89
C PRO A 214 8.68 -9.01 -10.96
N GLN A 215 8.68 -10.32 -10.75
CA GLN A 215 7.92 -11.20 -11.63
C GLN A 215 6.43 -10.99 -11.29
N VAL A 216 5.93 -9.77 -11.54
CA VAL A 216 4.73 -9.60 -12.33
C VAL A 216 4.90 -10.53 -13.52
N ALA A 217 3.99 -11.49 -13.64
CA ALA A 217 4.05 -12.42 -14.76
C ALA A 217 4.10 -11.59 -16.05
N GLN A 218 4.96 -12.01 -16.99
CA GLN A 218 4.86 -11.52 -18.36
C GLN A 218 3.39 -11.61 -18.76
N THR A 219 2.80 -10.48 -19.12
CA THR A 219 1.39 -10.39 -19.47
C THR A 219 1.10 -11.37 -20.60
N GLN A 220 0.47 -12.50 -20.27
CA GLN A 220 -0.40 -13.15 -21.24
C GLN A 220 -1.43 -12.11 -21.62
N ALA A 221 -1.57 -11.85 -22.91
CA ALA A 221 -2.54 -10.88 -23.40
C ALA A 221 -3.94 -11.37 -23.04
N ILE A 222 -4.51 -10.80 -21.97
CA ILE A 222 -5.92 -10.99 -21.64
C ILE A 222 -6.70 -10.42 -22.82
N PRO A 223 -7.61 -11.18 -23.46
CA PRO A 223 -8.44 -10.62 -24.53
C PRO A 223 -9.17 -9.40 -23.99
N ALA A 224 -9.24 -8.34 -24.79
CA ALA A 224 -9.79 -7.05 -24.38
C ALA A 224 -11.16 -7.25 -23.71
N SER A 225 -11.26 -6.84 -22.44
CA SER A 225 -12.50 -6.98 -21.69
C SER A 225 -13.60 -6.19 -22.38
N SER A 226 -14.61 -6.88 -22.90
CA SER A 226 -15.84 -6.30 -23.43
C SER A 226 -16.76 -5.70 -22.34
N GLY A 227 -16.26 -5.63 -21.10
CA GLY A 227 -16.87 -4.82 -20.06
C GLY A 227 -16.96 -3.37 -20.51
N ARG A 228 -18.17 -2.81 -20.45
CA ARG A 228 -18.41 -1.39 -20.71
C ARG A 228 -17.39 -0.56 -19.93
N VAL A 229 -16.74 0.38 -20.63
CA VAL A 229 -16.20 1.55 -19.96
C VAL A 229 -17.40 2.26 -19.32
N GLU A 230 -17.58 2.08 -18.02
CA GLU A 230 -18.48 2.91 -17.22
C GLU A 230 -17.91 4.33 -17.30
N GLN A 231 -18.47 5.12 -18.21
CA GLN A 231 -18.10 6.51 -18.42
C GLN A 231 -18.40 7.26 -17.13
N TRP A 232 -17.34 7.47 -16.33
CA TRP A 232 -17.41 8.17 -15.05
C TRP A 232 -18.00 9.56 -15.28
N THR A 233 -19.30 9.66 -15.02
CA THR A 233 -20.02 10.91 -15.03
C THR A 233 -19.84 11.48 -13.63
N PRO A 234 -19.07 12.57 -13.43
CA PRO A 234 -18.98 13.16 -12.11
C PRO A 234 -20.39 13.52 -11.65
N PRO A 235 -20.76 13.25 -10.37
CA PRO A 235 -22.03 13.70 -9.86
C PRO A 235 -22.16 15.21 -10.12
N PRO A 236 -23.35 15.71 -10.53
CA PRO A 236 -23.51 17.10 -10.89
C PRO A 236 -23.01 17.97 -9.74
N GLN A 237 -22.21 18.98 -10.09
CA GLN A 237 -21.60 19.88 -9.11
C GLN A 237 -22.68 20.44 -8.19
N GLN A 238 -22.74 19.92 -6.97
CA GLN A 238 -23.38 20.59 -5.86
C GLN A 238 -22.51 21.80 -5.51
N HIS A 239 -22.56 22.81 -6.37
CA HIS A 239 -22.48 24.18 -5.91
C HIS A 239 -23.61 24.32 -4.88
N ALA A 240 -23.24 24.19 -3.60
CA ALA A 240 -24.10 24.68 -2.55
C ALA A 240 -24.43 26.14 -2.91
N ALA A 241 -25.72 26.44 -3.06
CA ALA A 241 -26.15 27.82 -3.23
C ALA A 241 -25.52 28.68 -2.11
N PRO A 242 -25.16 29.95 -2.36
CA PRO A 242 -24.49 30.78 -1.37
C PRO A 242 -25.38 30.92 -0.14
N VAL A 243 -25.11 30.09 0.86
CA VAL A 243 -25.79 30.13 2.16
C VAL A 243 -25.31 31.37 2.87
N VAL A 244 -26.24 32.33 2.98
CA VAL A 244 -26.14 33.53 3.81
C VAL A 244 -25.61 33.11 5.19
N PRO A 245 -24.64 33.83 5.79
CA PRO A 245 -24.06 33.44 7.07
C PRO A 245 -25.11 33.45 8.18
N VAL A 246 -25.67 32.28 8.48
CA VAL A 246 -26.45 32.05 9.70
C VAL A 246 -25.51 32.18 10.88
N GLN A 247 -25.85 33.09 11.80
CA GLN A 247 -25.05 33.39 12.98
C GLN A 247 -24.86 32.13 13.83
N VAL A 248 -23.63 31.91 14.30
CA VAL A 248 -23.29 30.76 15.16
C VAL A 248 -23.87 30.97 16.55
N GLY A 249 -25.14 30.58 16.73
CA GLY A 249 -25.72 30.24 18.02
C GLY A 249 -25.20 28.88 18.47
N GLY A 250 -24.83 28.76 19.75
CA GLY A 250 -24.09 27.60 20.25
C GLY A 250 -24.90 26.30 20.40
N ASN A 251 -24.15 25.22 20.66
CA ASN A 251 -24.58 24.00 21.34
C ASN A 251 -25.87 23.30 20.85
N ASN A 252 -25.82 22.68 19.67
CA ASN A 252 -26.74 21.59 19.32
C ASN A 252 -26.17 20.22 19.74
N VAL A 253 -26.04 20.03 21.06
CA VAL A 253 -26.33 18.72 21.66
C VAL A 253 -27.85 18.66 21.84
N PRO A 254 -28.54 17.53 21.61
CA PRO A 254 -29.94 17.40 21.99
C PRO A 254 -30.10 17.54 23.52
N ALA A 255 -30.41 18.76 23.97
CA ALA A 255 -30.66 19.05 25.38
C ALA A 255 -32.04 18.50 25.76
N GLY A 256 -32.08 17.22 26.12
CA GLY A 256 -33.33 16.51 26.43
C GLY A 256 -33.11 15.31 27.34
N THR A 257 -33.37 15.50 28.64
CA THR A 257 -33.61 14.45 29.66
C THR A 257 -32.55 13.36 29.84
N GLY A 258 -31.67 13.54 30.84
CA GLY A 258 -31.29 12.52 31.84
C GLY A 258 -30.70 11.16 31.39
N GLY A 259 -30.41 10.96 30.10
CA GLY A 259 -29.99 9.67 29.56
C GLY A 259 -28.63 9.22 30.07
N SER A 260 -28.51 7.94 30.43
CA SER A 260 -27.21 7.30 30.64
C SER A 260 -26.62 6.89 29.31
N PHE A 261 -25.31 7.09 29.12
CA PHE A 261 -24.59 6.69 27.91
C PHE A 261 -23.53 5.64 28.25
N LEU A 262 -23.28 4.70 27.34
CA LEU A 262 -22.17 3.77 27.43
C LEU A 262 -21.05 4.23 26.48
N GLN A 263 -19.90 4.60 27.03
CA GLN A 263 -18.70 4.85 26.22
C GLN A 263 -17.98 3.52 25.98
N VAL A 264 -17.88 3.10 24.72
CA VAL A 264 -17.31 1.80 24.33
C VAL A 264 -15.83 1.92 23.96
N GLY A 265 -15.39 3.08 23.45
CA GLY A 265 -14.00 3.33 23.13
C GLY A 265 -13.69 4.81 22.90
N ALA A 266 -12.41 5.15 22.86
CA ALA A 266 -11.90 6.47 22.51
C ALA A 266 -10.65 6.32 21.64
N PHE A 267 -10.67 6.88 20.44
CA PHE A 267 -9.63 6.68 19.43
C PHE A 267 -9.05 8.02 18.97
N ALA A 268 -7.73 8.09 18.79
CA ALA A 268 -7.11 9.23 18.12
C ALA A 268 -7.37 9.23 16.60
N ASN A 269 -7.66 8.06 16.02
CA ASN A 269 -8.01 7.90 14.61
C ASN A 269 -9.55 7.95 14.42
N PRO A 270 -10.11 8.89 13.63
CA PRO A 270 -11.54 8.93 13.32
C PRO A 270 -12.05 7.67 12.62
N ASP A 271 -11.26 7.05 11.75
CA ASP A 271 -11.68 5.87 10.98
C ASP A 271 -11.84 4.64 11.87
N ALA A 272 -11.00 4.51 12.91
CA ALA A 272 -11.13 3.47 13.91
C ALA A 272 -12.39 3.64 14.78
N ALA A 273 -12.74 4.89 15.12
CA ALA A 273 -14.00 5.19 15.81
C ALA A 273 -15.22 4.89 14.93
N GLU A 274 -15.15 5.18 13.62
CA GLU A 274 -16.22 4.89 12.66
C GLU A 274 -16.40 3.39 12.40
N LEU A 275 -15.31 2.61 12.32
CA LEU A 275 -15.37 1.15 12.25
C LEU A 275 -16.03 0.54 13.49
N LEU A 276 -15.67 1.01 14.69
CA LEU A 276 -16.33 0.56 15.92
C LEU A 276 -17.81 0.99 15.95
N ARG A 277 -18.13 2.23 15.55
CA ARG A 277 -19.52 2.71 15.45
C ARG A 277 -20.35 1.81 14.55
N ALA A 278 -19.88 1.54 13.33
CA ALA A 278 -20.56 0.70 12.36
C ALA A 278 -20.78 -0.73 12.91
N LYS A 279 -19.74 -1.34 13.48
CA LYS A 279 -19.80 -2.69 14.06
C LYS A 279 -20.73 -2.78 15.28
N LEU A 280 -20.79 -1.75 16.12
CA LEU A 280 -21.75 -1.69 17.23
C LEU A 280 -23.19 -1.47 16.74
N SER A 281 -23.39 -0.64 15.72
CA SER A 281 -24.72 -0.32 15.20
C SER A 281 -25.45 -1.51 14.56
N SER A 282 -24.73 -2.55 14.14
CA SER A 282 -25.31 -3.81 13.67
C SER A 282 -25.56 -4.84 14.78
N MET A 283 -25.13 -4.59 16.01
CA MET A 283 -25.23 -5.54 17.15
C MET A 283 -26.02 -5.01 18.35
N VAL A 284 -26.29 -3.70 18.41
CA VAL A 284 -27.00 -3.07 19.51
C VAL A 284 -28.09 -2.14 18.96
N SER A 285 -29.31 -2.26 19.47
CA SER A 285 -30.47 -1.48 19.02
C SER A 285 -30.45 -0.01 19.46
N ALA A 286 -29.58 0.35 20.42
CA ALA A 286 -29.44 1.72 20.89
C ALA A 286 -28.56 2.56 19.94
N PRO A 287 -28.79 3.89 19.83
CA PRO A 287 -28.06 4.72 18.87
C PRO A 287 -26.57 4.78 19.18
N VAL A 288 -25.72 4.56 18.17
CA VAL A 288 -24.26 4.69 18.29
C VAL A 288 -23.78 5.95 17.59
N PHE A 289 -23.09 6.83 18.31
CA PHE A 289 -22.58 8.09 17.80
C PHE A 289 -21.13 8.34 18.25
N ILE A 290 -20.45 9.26 17.57
CA ILE A 290 -19.07 9.64 17.87
C ILE A 290 -19.07 11.08 18.37
N SER A 291 -18.46 11.30 19.54
CA SER A 291 -18.21 12.64 20.09
C SER A 291 -16.71 12.93 20.08
N SER A 292 -16.28 13.87 19.24
CA SER A 292 -14.89 14.35 19.22
C SER A 292 -14.65 15.33 20.38
N VAL A 293 -13.61 15.10 21.19
CA VAL A 293 -13.17 16.06 22.21
C VAL A 293 -11.65 16.17 22.21
N VAL A 294 -11.16 17.41 22.33
CA VAL A 294 -9.74 17.72 22.41
C VAL A 294 -9.26 17.58 23.86
N ARG A 295 -8.24 16.74 24.08
CA ARG A 295 -7.53 16.58 25.36
C ARG A 295 -6.03 16.67 25.06
N ASN A 296 -5.29 17.50 25.80
CA ASN A 296 -3.83 17.62 25.69
C ASN A 296 -3.35 17.79 24.23
N GLN A 297 -3.96 18.72 23.48
CA GLN A 297 -3.69 18.99 22.05
C GLN A 297 -3.99 17.83 21.07
N GLN A 298 -4.56 16.72 21.53
CA GLN A 298 -5.00 15.60 20.68
C GLN A 298 -6.52 15.52 20.60
N THR A 299 -7.06 15.31 19.41
CA THR A 299 -8.49 15.05 19.19
C THR A 299 -8.79 13.57 19.44
N LEU A 300 -9.66 13.28 20.40
CA LEU A 300 -10.13 11.93 20.69
C LEU A 300 -11.57 11.76 20.24
N HIS A 301 -11.79 10.80 19.36
CA HIS A 301 -13.09 10.36 18.86
C HIS A 301 -13.67 9.31 19.81
N ARG A 302 -14.61 9.73 20.66
CA ARG A 302 -15.24 8.88 21.69
C ARG A 302 -16.50 8.23 21.13
N VAL A 303 -16.52 6.90 21.06
CA VAL A 303 -17.66 6.12 20.57
C VAL A 303 -18.62 5.88 21.74
N ARG A 304 -19.84 6.42 21.62
CA ARG A 304 -20.87 6.42 22.66
C ARG A 304 -22.14 5.74 22.14
N LEU A 305 -22.80 5.03 23.05
CA LEU A 305 -24.06 4.32 22.85
C LEU A 305 -25.12 4.95 23.76
N GLY A 306 -26.26 5.37 23.20
CA GLY A 306 -27.40 5.89 23.95
C GLY A 306 -28.18 7.01 23.24
N PRO A 307 -29.11 7.69 23.93
CA PRO A 307 -29.42 7.54 25.35
C PRO A 307 -29.98 6.15 25.68
N ILE A 308 -29.61 5.62 26.84
CA ILE A 308 -30.12 4.35 27.38
C ILE A 308 -30.92 4.67 28.65
N ASN A 309 -32.15 4.16 28.70
CA ASN A 309 -33.13 4.56 29.72
C ASN A 309 -33.39 3.46 30.76
N SER A 310 -32.94 2.22 30.51
CA SER A 310 -33.10 1.09 31.42
C SER A 310 -31.76 0.48 31.84
N GLN A 311 -31.64 0.15 33.13
CA GLN A 311 -30.47 -0.56 33.66
C GLN A 311 -30.30 -1.97 33.06
N GLY A 312 -31.39 -2.59 32.59
CA GLY A 312 -31.36 -3.87 31.88
C GLY A 312 -30.72 -3.76 30.49
N GLU A 313 -31.02 -2.69 29.75
CA GLU A 313 -30.40 -2.41 28.44
C GLU A 313 -28.90 -2.13 28.57
N VAL A 314 -28.49 -1.42 29.63
CA VAL A 314 -27.07 -1.20 29.95
C VAL A 314 -26.34 -2.53 30.14
N GLN A 315 -26.91 -3.46 30.91
CA GLN A 315 -26.31 -4.78 31.14
C GLN A 315 -26.29 -5.65 29.87
N GLN A 316 -27.37 -5.62 29.07
CA GLN A 316 -27.41 -6.32 27.78
C GLN A 316 -26.35 -5.79 26.81
N ALA A 317 -26.26 -4.47 26.64
CA ALA A 317 -25.24 -3.85 25.79
C ALA A 317 -23.82 -4.17 26.27
N GLN A 318 -23.55 -4.09 27.58
CA GLN A 318 -22.25 -4.48 28.16
C GLN A 318 -21.92 -5.96 27.92
N ASN A 319 -22.91 -6.86 28.03
CA ASN A 319 -22.71 -8.28 27.76
C ASN A 319 -22.46 -8.54 26.27
N SER A 320 -23.22 -7.93 25.35
CA SER A 320 -22.98 -8.05 23.91
C SER A 320 -21.60 -7.53 23.49
N ILE A 321 -21.15 -6.40 24.06
CA ILE A 321 -19.82 -5.83 23.81
C ILE A 321 -18.71 -6.75 24.34
N ARG A 322 -18.90 -7.35 25.52
CA ARG A 322 -17.98 -8.32 26.11
C ARG A 322 -17.89 -9.60 25.27
N LEU A 323 -19.03 -10.15 24.83
CA LEU A 323 -19.10 -11.34 23.99
C LEU A 323 -18.49 -11.11 22.59
N ALA A 324 -18.63 -9.90 22.04
CA ALA A 324 -18.02 -9.51 20.77
C ALA A 324 -16.51 -9.17 20.88
N ASN A 325 -15.92 -9.29 22.07
CA ASN A 325 -14.54 -8.91 22.39
C ASN A 325 -14.18 -7.46 21.95
N LEU A 326 -15.13 -6.53 22.10
CA LEU A 326 -15.00 -5.13 21.66
C LEU A 326 -14.52 -4.16 22.75
N GLY A 327 -13.91 -4.69 23.81
CA GLY A 327 -13.42 -3.92 24.96
C GLY A 327 -14.43 -3.83 26.12
N GLN A 328 -14.22 -2.86 27.01
CA GLN A 328 -15.04 -2.67 28.21
C GLN A 328 -15.84 -1.37 28.12
N ALA A 329 -17.16 -1.47 27.94
CA ALA A 329 -18.04 -0.31 27.89
C ALA A 329 -18.30 0.27 29.29
N LYS A 330 -17.88 1.52 29.49
CA LYS A 330 -18.03 2.24 30.76
C LYS A 330 -19.25 3.15 30.73
N LEU A 331 -20.05 3.12 31.79
CA LEU A 331 -21.19 4.03 31.98
C LEU A 331 -20.68 5.47 32.20
N VAL A 332 -21.25 6.41 31.48
CA VAL A 332 -20.99 7.85 31.59
C VAL A 332 -22.31 8.62 31.51
N THR A 333 -22.42 9.71 32.27
CA THR A 333 -23.55 10.65 32.15
C THR A 333 -23.39 11.50 30.89
N ALA A 334 -24.43 12.29 30.55
CA ALA A 334 -24.25 13.41 29.63
C ALA A 334 -23.11 14.33 30.12
N ASP A 335 -22.28 14.81 29.19
CA ASP A 335 -21.33 15.91 29.39
C ASP A 335 -22.05 17.24 29.08
#